data_AF-A0A7C1RVY2-F1
#
_entry.id   AF-A0A7C1RVY2-F1
#
_cell.length_a   1.000
_cell.length_b   1.000
_cell.length_c   1.000
_cell.angle_alpha   90.00
_cell.angle_beta   90.00
_cell.angle_gamma   90.00
#
_symmetry.space_group_name_H-M   'P 1'
#
loop_
_entity.id
_entity.type
_entity.pdbx_description
1 polymer ?
#
loop_
_entity_poly.entity_id
_entity_poly.type
_entity_poly.pdbx_seq_one_letter_code
_entity_poly.pdbx_strand_id
1 'polypeptide(L)'
;MKIPYKILFSLILLAVLSVGSCKKQAKCGCGGDIINEVVGFPVYIYPDTTYGQATFTPISNPYTTYYVCNPSAFMSKMKKFDYGAYVLVDGHVFWNCNYVMQSSSGSYYSYMYKAYDFEMTDIYEDLYGKK
;
A
#
# COMPACT_ATOMS: atom_id res chain seq x y z
N MET A 1 12.43 -4.72 -54.81
CA MET A 1 13.35 -4.97 -53.67
C MET A 1 12.85 -6.18 -52.90
N LYS A 2 13.57 -7.30 -52.92
CA LYS A 2 13.22 -8.50 -52.14
C LYS A 2 13.91 -8.38 -50.78
N ILE A 3 13.14 -8.07 -49.74
CA ILE A 3 13.68 -8.07 -48.37
C ILE A 3 14.05 -9.52 -48.04
N PRO A 4 15.33 -9.82 -47.76
CA PRO A 4 15.73 -11.19 -47.46
C PRO A 4 15.03 -11.64 -46.18
N TYR A 5 14.38 -12.80 -46.23
CA TYR A 5 13.58 -13.40 -45.15
C TYR A 5 14.31 -13.45 -43.79
N LYS A 6 15.65 -13.48 -43.80
CA LYS A 6 16.51 -13.39 -42.60
C LYS A 6 16.37 -12.07 -41.85
N ILE A 7 16.22 -10.95 -42.57
CA ILE A 7 16.02 -9.62 -41.97
C ILE A 7 14.62 -9.52 -41.36
N LEU A 8 13.61 -10.08 -42.04
CA LEU A 8 12.23 -10.11 -41.53
C LEU A 8 12.12 -10.95 -40.25
N PHE A 9 12.80 -12.10 -40.20
CA PHE A 9 12.79 -12.99 -39.03
C PHE A 9 13.51 -12.36 -37.82
N SER A 10 14.64 -11.69 -38.03
CA SER A 10 15.34 -10.96 -36.95
C SER A 10 14.50 -9.81 -36.39
N LEU A 11 13.77 -9.08 -37.22
CA LEU A 11 12.88 -7.99 -36.77
C LEU A 11 11.72 -8.50 -35.90
N ILE A 12 11.15 -9.67 -36.25
CA ILE A 12 10.08 -10.30 -35.46
C ILE A 12 10.62 -10.77 -34.10
N LEU A 13 11.81 -11.39 -34.05
CA LEU A 13 12.42 -11.82 -32.80
C LEU A 13 12.75 -10.64 -31.86
N LEU A 14 13.23 -9.51 -32.40
CA LEU A 14 13.47 -8.29 -31.64
C LEU A 14 12.18 -7.69 -31.08
N ALA A 15 11.07 -7.75 -31.83
CA ALA A 15 9.77 -7.31 -31.35
C ALA A 15 9.25 -8.17 -30.18
N VAL A 16 9.43 -9.50 -30.25
CA VAL A 16 9.02 -10.43 -29.17
C VAL A 16 9.84 -10.25 -27.89
N LEU A 17 11.13 -9.89 -27.98
CA LEU A 17 11.94 -9.56 -26.81
C LEU A 17 11.61 -8.19 -26.20
N SER A 18 11.08 -7.26 -27.00
CA SER A 18 10.66 -5.93 -26.53
C SER A 18 9.30 -5.91 -25.82
N VAL A 19 8.44 -6.92 -26.04
CA VAL A 19 7.17 -7.09 -25.30
C VAL A 19 7.32 -7.83 -23.96
N GLY A 20 8.54 -8.22 -23.62
CA GLY A 20 8.86 -9.05 -22.45
C GLY A 20 9.09 -8.29 -21.14
N SER A 21 8.93 -6.96 -21.08
CA SER A 21 8.83 -6.26 -19.79
C SER A 21 7.42 -6.33 -19.25
N CYS A 22 6.86 -7.54 -19.16
CA CYS A 22 5.78 -7.82 -18.22
C CYS A 22 6.42 -7.78 -16.82
N LYS A 23 6.82 -6.58 -16.37
CA LYS A 23 7.25 -6.34 -15.00
C LYS A 23 6.15 -6.94 -14.15
N LYS A 24 6.50 -7.97 -13.37
CA LYS A 24 5.59 -8.60 -12.41
C LYS A 24 4.87 -7.46 -11.69
N GLN A 25 3.58 -7.25 -12.00
CA GLN A 25 2.81 -6.25 -11.30
C GLN A 25 2.75 -6.74 -9.87
N ALA A 26 3.21 -5.93 -8.93
CA ALA A 26 3.12 -6.27 -7.52
C ALA A 26 1.66 -6.58 -7.22
N LYS A 27 1.39 -7.74 -6.62
CA LYS A 27 0.04 -8.04 -6.17
C LYS A 27 -0.34 -6.96 -5.15
N CYS A 28 -1.41 -6.24 -5.42
CA CYS A 28 -1.96 -5.24 -4.52
C CYS A 28 -2.99 -5.89 -3.58
N GLY A 29 -3.39 -5.18 -2.52
CA GLY A 29 -4.35 -5.68 -1.54
C GLY A 29 -3.70 -6.39 -0.36
N CYS A 30 -4.52 -6.60 0.66
CA CYS A 30 -4.21 -7.43 1.83
C CYS A 30 -3.95 -8.88 1.39
N GLY A 31 -2.73 -9.39 1.60
CA GLY A 31 -2.27 -10.68 1.05
C GLY A 31 -1.65 -10.57 -0.34
N GLY A 32 -1.40 -9.35 -0.82
CA GLY A 32 -0.56 -9.06 -1.96
C GLY A 32 0.93 -9.24 -1.66
N ASP A 33 1.78 -8.65 -2.49
CA ASP A 33 3.22 -8.64 -2.24
C ASP A 33 3.52 -7.60 -1.14
N ILE A 34 4.16 -8.03 -0.05
CA ILE A 34 4.62 -7.13 1.02
C ILE A 34 5.65 -6.19 0.43
N ILE A 35 5.39 -4.89 0.49
CA ILE A 35 6.30 -3.85 -0.01
C ILE A 35 7.13 -3.22 1.09
N ASN A 36 6.67 -3.31 2.34
CA ASN A 36 7.42 -2.89 3.51
C ASN A 36 6.91 -3.59 4.77
N GLU A 37 7.75 -3.65 5.78
CA GLU A 37 7.42 -4.08 7.13
C GLU A 37 7.81 -2.95 8.08
N VAL A 38 6.93 -2.62 9.02
CA VAL A 38 7.15 -1.52 9.96
C VAL A 38 6.97 -2.00 11.39
N VAL A 39 7.80 -1.48 12.28
CA VAL A 39 7.79 -1.74 13.72
C VAL A 39 7.93 -0.41 14.43
N GLY A 40 7.05 -0.13 15.39
CA GLY A 40 7.01 1.13 16.13
C GLY A 40 6.69 2.31 15.24
N PHE A 41 5.83 2.14 14.23
CA PHE A 41 5.56 3.19 13.27
C PHE A 41 4.58 4.22 13.84
N PRO A 42 4.95 5.50 13.96
CA PRO A 42 4.12 6.50 14.63
C PRO A 42 3.06 7.06 13.68
N VAL A 43 1.80 6.94 14.08
CA VAL A 43 0.64 7.26 13.23
C VAL A 43 -0.48 7.94 14.01
N TYR A 44 -1.34 8.68 13.29
CA TYR A 44 -2.66 9.04 13.78
C TYR A 44 -3.68 8.02 13.29
N ILE A 45 -4.38 7.36 14.21
CA ILE A 45 -5.38 6.33 13.88
C ILE A 45 -6.79 6.88 13.85
N TYR A 46 -7.58 6.40 12.89
CA TYR A 46 -8.99 6.76 12.69
C TYR A 46 -9.84 5.48 12.67
N PRO A 47 -10.13 4.90 13.85
CA PRO A 47 -10.98 3.74 13.95
C PRO A 47 -12.44 4.15 13.74
N ASP A 48 -13.13 3.42 12.86
CA ASP A 48 -14.57 3.51 12.68
C ASP A 48 -15.23 2.31 13.34
N THR A 49 -15.69 2.51 14.56
CA THR A 49 -16.32 1.46 15.35
C THR A 49 -17.74 1.12 14.88
N THR A 50 -18.35 1.96 14.04
CA THR A 50 -19.71 1.75 13.53
C THR A 50 -19.70 0.76 12.37
N TYR A 51 -18.78 0.97 11.42
CA TYR A 51 -18.64 0.11 10.23
C TYR A 51 -17.54 -0.93 10.37
N GLY A 52 -16.84 -0.96 11.51
CA GLY A 52 -15.77 -1.90 11.77
C GLY A 52 -14.57 -1.70 10.86
N GLN A 53 -14.29 -0.45 10.47
CA GLN A 53 -13.16 -0.08 9.60
C GLN A 53 -12.09 0.64 10.42
N ALA A 54 -10.88 0.73 9.89
CA ALA A 54 -9.85 1.59 10.45
C ALA A 54 -8.91 2.08 9.36
N THR A 55 -8.52 3.34 9.46
CA THR A 55 -7.44 3.90 8.66
C THR A 55 -6.44 4.62 9.56
N PHE A 56 -5.26 4.91 9.03
CA PHE A 56 -4.30 5.77 9.72
C PHE A 56 -3.46 6.56 8.73
N THR A 57 -2.86 7.65 9.22
CA THR A 57 -1.89 8.46 8.49
C THR A 57 -0.56 8.52 9.25
N PRO A 58 0.59 8.36 8.57
CA PRO A 58 1.88 8.58 9.19
C PRO A 58 2.05 10.03 9.58
N ILE A 59 2.71 10.26 10.70
CA ILE A 59 2.99 11.63 11.18
C ILE A 59 4.00 12.34 10.28
N SER A 60 4.93 11.57 9.71
CA SER A 60 5.92 12.07 8.76
C SER A 60 5.32 12.42 7.40
N ASN A 61 4.12 11.92 7.07
CA ASN A 61 3.47 12.18 5.78
C ASN A 61 1.92 12.08 5.89
N PRO A 62 1.23 13.19 6.23
CA PRO A 62 -0.22 13.18 6.40
C PRO A 62 -1.01 13.04 5.09
N TYR A 63 -0.35 13.11 3.93
CA TYR A 63 -0.97 12.91 2.62
C TYR A 63 -1.07 11.44 2.22
N THR A 64 -0.57 10.53 3.05
CA THR A 64 -0.62 9.09 2.81
C THR A 64 -1.61 8.43 3.74
N THR A 65 -2.53 7.64 3.19
CA THR A 65 -3.54 6.89 3.95
C THR A 65 -3.25 5.40 3.89
N TYR A 66 -3.33 4.74 5.04
CA TYR A 66 -3.25 3.29 5.16
C TYR A 66 -4.61 2.75 5.58
N TYR A 67 -5.10 1.74 4.85
CA TYR A 67 -6.34 1.04 5.12
C TYR A 67 -6.05 -0.28 5.81
N VAL A 68 -6.63 -0.50 6.99
CA VAL A 68 -6.38 -1.73 7.75
C VAL A 68 -7.12 -2.90 7.09
N CYS A 69 -6.41 -4.02 6.91
CA CYS A 69 -6.90 -5.21 6.22
C CYS A 69 -7.95 -6.02 6.97
N ASN A 70 -7.77 -6.18 8.29
CA ASN A 70 -8.70 -6.88 9.16
C ASN A 70 -8.91 -6.09 10.47
N PRO A 71 -9.55 -4.91 10.39
CA PRO A 71 -9.75 -4.04 11.54
C PRO A 71 -10.57 -4.70 12.65
N SER A 72 -11.46 -5.65 12.31
CA SER A 72 -12.26 -6.39 13.29
C SER A 72 -11.43 -7.20 14.29
N ALA A 73 -10.31 -7.78 13.85
CA ALA A 73 -9.40 -8.53 14.74
C ALA A 73 -8.74 -7.64 15.80
N PHE A 74 -8.56 -6.36 15.50
CA PHE A 74 -7.91 -5.39 16.38
C PHE A 74 -8.89 -4.41 17.02
N MET A 75 -10.19 -4.49 16.70
CA MET A 75 -11.19 -3.51 17.14
C MET A 75 -11.31 -3.42 18.66
N SER A 76 -11.07 -4.53 19.39
CA SER A 76 -11.04 -4.52 20.86
C SER A 76 -9.90 -3.70 21.44
N LYS A 77 -8.74 -3.65 20.76
CA LYS A 77 -7.62 -2.76 21.10
C LYS A 77 -7.91 -1.34 20.63
N MET A 78 -8.41 -1.18 19.39
CA MET A 78 -8.66 0.13 18.78
C MET A 78 -9.73 0.96 19.50
N LYS A 79 -10.74 0.33 20.09
CA LYS A 79 -11.79 1.01 20.88
C LYS A 79 -11.27 1.78 22.09
N LYS A 80 -10.01 1.56 22.50
CA LYS A 80 -9.37 2.31 23.59
C LYS A 80 -8.82 3.66 23.12
N PHE A 81 -8.69 3.85 21.81
CA PHE A 81 -8.12 5.03 21.21
C PHE A 81 -9.22 5.90 20.62
N ASP A 82 -9.13 7.20 20.88
CA ASP A 82 -10.01 8.19 20.27
C ASP A 82 -9.69 8.35 18.78
N TYR A 83 -10.65 8.90 18.03
CA TYR A 83 -10.43 9.29 16.64
C TYR A 83 -9.29 10.31 16.53
N GLY A 84 -8.26 10.01 15.74
CA GLY A 84 -7.07 10.83 15.58
C GLY A 84 -6.04 10.66 16.70
N ALA A 85 -6.15 9.63 17.53
CA ALA A 85 -5.15 9.34 18.56
C ALA A 85 -3.77 9.03 17.96
N TYR A 86 -2.73 9.50 18.65
CA TYR A 86 -1.34 9.14 18.36
C TYR A 86 -1.04 7.76 18.94
N VAL A 87 -0.59 6.84 18.09
CA VAL A 87 -0.27 5.45 18.46
C VAL A 87 0.94 4.96 17.66
N LEU A 88 1.52 3.86 18.11
CA LEU A 88 2.50 3.08 17.37
C LEU A 88 1.83 1.84 16.80
N VAL A 89 2.17 1.52 15.55
CA VAL A 89 1.66 0.32 14.85
C VAL A 89 2.80 -0.52 14.30
N ASP A 90 2.58 -1.82 14.32
CA ASP A 90 3.46 -2.82 13.71
C ASP A 90 2.67 -3.57 12.62
N GLY A 91 3.36 -3.95 11.54
CA GLY A 91 2.74 -4.78 10.52
C GLY A 91 3.34 -4.68 9.12
N HIS A 92 2.57 -5.20 8.16
CA HIS A 92 2.98 -5.33 6.77
C HIS A 92 2.22 -4.35 5.88
N VAL A 93 2.95 -3.70 4.98
CA VAL A 93 2.42 -2.72 4.02
C VAL A 93 2.29 -3.38 2.66
N PHE A 94 1.15 -3.13 2.01
CA PHE A 94 0.83 -3.57 0.66
C PHE A 94 0.38 -2.38 -0.18
N TRP A 95 0.53 -2.47 -1.50
CA TRP A 95 -0.07 -1.50 -2.40
C TRP A 95 -1.60 -1.58 -2.34
N ASN A 96 -2.28 -0.45 -2.22
CA ASN A 96 -3.72 -0.42 -2.38
C ASN A 96 -4.10 -0.60 -3.85
N CYS A 97 -5.02 -1.52 -4.15
CA CYS A 97 -5.38 -1.82 -5.54
C CYS A 97 -6.03 -0.66 -6.27
N ASN A 98 -6.92 0.08 -5.59
CA ASN A 98 -7.57 1.25 -6.18
C ASN A 98 -6.54 2.32 -6.51
N TYR A 99 -5.59 2.55 -5.60
CA TYR A 99 -4.48 3.46 -5.84
C TYR A 99 -3.64 3.06 -7.05
N VAL A 100 -3.22 1.80 -7.14
CA VAL A 100 -2.41 1.31 -8.27
C VAL A 100 -3.16 1.49 -9.59
N MET A 101 -4.44 1.13 -9.63
CA MET A 101 -5.27 1.34 -10.81
C MET A 101 -5.38 2.82 -11.20
N GLN A 102 -5.65 3.71 -10.25
CA GLN A 102 -5.77 5.15 -10.52
C GLN A 102 -4.43 5.81 -10.89
N SER A 103 -3.33 5.36 -10.30
CA SER A 103 -1.99 5.88 -10.63
C SER A 103 -1.58 5.56 -12.06
N SER A 104 -2.09 4.45 -12.62
CA SER A 104 -1.82 4.05 -14.00
C SER A 104 -2.47 4.98 -15.04
N SER A 105 -3.48 5.78 -14.66
CA SER A 105 -4.14 6.74 -15.55
C SER A 105 -3.53 8.15 -15.51
N GLY A 106 -2.43 8.37 -14.79
CA GLY A 106 -1.61 9.58 -14.87
C GLY A 106 -2.17 10.82 -14.15
N SER A 107 -3.11 10.66 -13.23
CA SER A 107 -3.67 11.78 -12.47
C SER A 107 -2.64 12.39 -11.51
N TYR A 108 -2.42 13.72 -11.56
CA TYR A 108 -1.57 14.46 -10.60
C TYR A 108 -1.95 14.17 -9.14
N TYR A 109 -3.24 13.95 -8.87
CA TYR A 109 -3.75 13.63 -7.54
C TYR A 109 -3.20 12.29 -7.00
N SER A 110 -3.02 11.30 -7.88
CA SER A 110 -2.46 9.99 -7.51
C SER A 110 -0.97 10.05 -7.14
N TYR A 111 -0.24 11.09 -7.55
CA TYR A 111 1.16 11.27 -7.17
C TYR A 111 1.29 11.84 -5.74
N MET A 112 0.40 12.75 -5.36
CA MET A 112 0.39 13.37 -4.02
C MET A 112 -0.20 12.46 -2.96
N TYR A 113 -1.35 11.83 -3.23
CA TYR A 113 -2.11 11.08 -2.24
C TYR A 113 -1.88 9.59 -2.41
N LYS A 114 -0.89 9.06 -1.70
CA LYS A 114 -0.58 7.63 -1.72
C LYS A 114 -1.55 6.88 -0.81
N ALA A 115 -1.98 5.72 -1.28
CA ALA A 115 -2.80 4.82 -0.47
C ALA A 115 -2.20 3.41 -0.44
N TYR A 116 -2.24 2.82 0.76
CA TYR A 116 -1.69 1.51 1.06
C TYR A 116 -2.72 0.69 1.82
N ASP A 117 -2.63 -0.63 1.68
CA ASP A 117 -3.31 -1.55 2.57
C ASP A 117 -2.31 -2.02 3.65
N PHE A 118 -2.81 -2.26 4.86
CA PHE A 118 -1.97 -2.54 6.01
C PHE A 118 -2.51 -3.72 6.81
N GLU A 119 -1.70 -4.77 6.90
CA GLU A 119 -1.96 -5.89 7.80
C GLU A 119 -1.31 -5.61 9.13
N MET A 120 -2.13 -5.23 10.10
CA MET A 120 -1.70 -4.91 11.45
C MET A 120 -1.32 -6.17 12.21
N THR A 121 -0.16 -6.15 12.86
CA THR A 121 0.27 -7.21 13.79
C THR A 121 0.17 -6.72 15.23
N ASP A 122 0.40 -5.43 15.49
CA ASP A 122 0.13 -4.82 16.79
C ASP A 122 -0.21 -3.32 16.71
N ILE A 123 -0.80 -2.82 17.79
CA ILE A 123 -1.11 -1.41 18.03
C ILE A 123 -1.01 -1.12 19.53
N TYR A 124 -0.25 -0.08 19.87
CA TYR A 124 0.04 0.27 21.25
C TYR A 124 0.28 1.78 21.42
N GLU A 125 0.17 2.26 22.66
CA GLU A 125 0.57 3.62 23.00
C GLU A 125 2.09 3.75 22.95
N ASP A 126 2.55 4.91 22.51
CA ASP A 126 3.92 5.31 22.76
C ASP A 126 4.09 5.67 24.24
N LEU A 127 4.84 4.83 24.94
CA LEU A 127 5.15 5.01 26.35
C LEU A 127 6.43 5.82 26.56
N TYR A 128 7.10 6.25 25.49
CA TYR A 128 8.34 7.01 25.61
C TYR A 128 8.09 8.34 26.35
N GLY A 129 8.64 8.44 27.57
CA GLY A 129 8.49 9.62 28.43
C GLY A 129 7.22 9.64 29.31
N LYS A 130 6.34 8.64 29.21
CA LYS A 130 5.28 8.44 30.21
C LYS A 130 5.87 7.65 31.38
N LYS A 131 5.78 8.23 32.59
CA LYS A 131 6.28 7.63 33.84
C LYS A 131 5.45 6.43 34.27
#